data_AF-A0A369T3V0-F1
#
_entry.id   AF-A0A369T3V0-F1
#
_cell.length_a   1.000
_cell.length_b   1.000
_cell.length_c   1.000
_cell.angle_alpha   90.00
_cell.angle_beta   90.00
_cell.angle_gamma   90.00
#
_symmetry.space_group_name_H-M   'P 1'
#
loop_
_entity.id
_entity.type
_entity.pdbx_description
1 polymer ?
#
loop_
_entity_poly.entity_id
_entity_poly.type
_entity_poly.pdbx_seq_one_letter_code
_entity_poly.pdbx_strand_id
1 'polypeptide(L)'
;MILSLQEALPEPESIVGSKAWNLAKVISAGMRVPETLIIPSTEISRILSDSGIRHIIFELARELASGSSRESLIEMEKNLKSRILSLGIPDALVREVASAVEGRISGFLIARPSPFSPGISDGDLKGRMPVWYCGPNEEEIRKALLKVLSDSFNLRAVARVLDLGAYPEDLSLALMLQQAVIPRSSGVSICCPAGRSEILVRSTWGLIDGSPTDRFKMSLDLRDLTESEVNEKKVKLLPTERGLVEVGVDSDLWLMPSLSKEEMVRVAGLPLDLSLIFGTPTVVEWMIEEGSDSIFVIQAYKDSGKPKVKALERKVMVLLESRVPGQAPPERTQAPERVPASAGVSGVAHLPLPASRVYIRGRSLELADGSVITQAQAGMQGCDRSLIVIEEAEDIREEILAKCRGSYLVLRSEDLASAEERGRRILSAAPDARLILHARDLRFLMIPRRVSSTFPGILIPIEILSGMDEEMLEHLLRRVREIFKWVFVDLQESLPPVDLICSLLRVGIRDFILNDELAPKQAQLILRAEGRILLDLAGIVLREGEF
;
A
#
# COMPACT_ATOMS: atom_id res chain seq x y z
N MET A 1 11.26 -11.29 25.72
CA MET A 1 11.28 -10.44 24.50
C MET A 1 10.76 -11.19 23.26
N ILE A 2 10.42 -12.48 23.39
CA ILE A 2 9.83 -13.29 22.32
C ILE A 2 8.49 -13.88 22.75
N LEU A 3 7.71 -14.35 21.79
CA LEU A 3 6.43 -15.03 22.00
C LEU A 3 6.39 -16.34 21.22
N SER A 4 5.75 -17.37 21.76
CA SER A 4 5.25 -18.52 20.99
C SER A 4 3.97 -18.15 20.23
N LEU A 5 3.53 -18.99 19.29
CA LEU A 5 2.26 -18.78 18.60
C LEU A 5 1.04 -18.84 19.54
N GLN A 6 1.11 -19.64 20.62
CA GLN A 6 0.06 -19.70 21.63
C GLN A 6 -0.01 -18.41 22.43
N GLU A 7 1.13 -17.83 22.80
CA GLU A 7 1.20 -16.52 23.46
C GLU A 7 0.82 -15.38 22.52
N ALA A 8 0.95 -15.56 21.20
CA ALA A 8 0.56 -14.56 20.20
C ALA A 8 -0.96 -14.49 19.95
N LEU A 9 -1.75 -15.50 20.37
CA LEU A 9 -3.20 -15.51 20.20
C LEU A 9 -3.93 -14.32 20.85
N PRO A 10 -3.66 -13.96 22.12
CA PRO A 10 -4.30 -12.80 22.75
C PRO A 10 -3.69 -11.46 22.30
N GLU A 11 -2.56 -11.46 21.59
CA GLU A 11 -1.85 -10.25 21.21
C GLU A 11 -2.50 -9.56 19.99
N PRO A 12 -2.45 -8.21 19.92
CA PRO A 12 -2.90 -7.49 18.74
C PRO A 12 -2.10 -7.86 17.49
N GLU A 13 -2.75 -7.89 16.32
CA GLU A 13 -2.10 -8.15 15.03
C GLU A 13 -0.94 -7.17 14.76
N SER A 14 -1.03 -5.93 15.24
CA SER A 14 0.05 -4.94 15.11
C SER A 14 1.32 -5.29 15.88
N ILE A 15 1.23 -6.13 16.91
CA ILE A 15 2.36 -6.54 17.75
C ILE A 15 3.08 -7.74 17.13
N VAL A 16 2.34 -8.74 16.64
CA VAL A 16 2.92 -9.99 16.12
C VAL A 16 3.00 -10.03 14.59
N GLY A 17 2.36 -9.08 13.92
CA GLY A 17 2.26 -8.99 12.47
C GLY A 17 1.29 -10.00 11.85
N SER A 18 0.87 -9.74 10.62
CA SER A 18 -0.22 -10.49 9.99
C SER A 18 0.06 -11.99 9.79
N LYS A 19 1.31 -12.39 9.48
CA LYS A 19 1.64 -13.81 9.27
C LYS A 19 1.58 -14.62 10.55
N ALA A 20 2.23 -14.12 11.60
CA ALA A 20 2.24 -14.78 12.89
C ALA A 20 0.84 -14.82 13.50
N TRP A 21 0.09 -13.72 13.38
CA TRP A 21 -1.29 -13.65 13.84
C TRP A 21 -2.19 -14.67 13.13
N ASN A 22 -2.05 -14.80 11.81
CA ASN A 22 -2.80 -15.82 11.06
C ASN A 22 -2.38 -17.23 11.47
N LEU A 23 -1.09 -17.51 11.65
CA LEU A 23 -0.63 -18.83 12.09
C LEU A 23 -1.07 -19.19 13.52
N ALA A 24 -1.15 -18.20 14.42
CA ALA A 24 -1.70 -18.40 15.75
C ALA A 24 -3.16 -18.88 15.66
N LYS A 25 -3.97 -18.25 14.80
CA LYS A 25 -5.34 -18.69 14.52
C LYS A 25 -5.42 -20.09 13.92
N VAL A 26 -4.50 -20.45 13.03
CA VAL A 26 -4.42 -21.81 12.46
C VAL A 26 -4.17 -22.85 13.56
N ILE A 27 -3.29 -22.56 14.53
CA ILE A 27 -3.10 -23.43 15.71
C ILE A 27 -4.40 -23.54 16.53
N SER A 28 -5.11 -22.42 16.74
CA SER A 28 -6.39 -22.46 17.47
C SER A 28 -7.47 -23.28 16.77
N ALA A 29 -7.36 -23.47 15.45
CA ALA A 29 -8.22 -24.34 14.65
C ALA A 29 -7.84 -25.83 14.73
N GLY A 30 -6.83 -26.19 15.55
CA GLY A 30 -6.36 -27.56 15.72
C GLY A 30 -5.46 -28.07 14.59
N MET A 31 -5.00 -27.19 13.69
CA MET A 31 -4.10 -27.55 12.61
C MET A 31 -2.64 -27.46 13.05
N ARG A 32 -1.78 -28.31 12.46
CA ARG A 32 -0.35 -28.28 12.75
C ARG A 32 0.31 -27.11 12.04
N VAL A 33 1.09 -26.36 12.81
CA VAL A 33 2.00 -25.33 12.31
C VAL A 33 3.39 -25.68 12.83
N PRO A 34 4.47 -25.48 12.05
CA PRO A 34 5.82 -25.71 12.56
C PRO A 34 6.09 -24.83 13.78
N GLU A 35 6.89 -25.33 14.73
CA GLU A 35 7.25 -24.57 15.93
C GLU A 35 7.77 -23.19 15.53
N THR A 36 7.21 -22.13 16.12
CA THR A 36 7.50 -20.76 15.68
C THR A 36 7.61 -19.82 16.86
N LEU A 37 8.75 -19.12 16.92
CA LEU A 37 9.00 -18.01 17.82
C LEU A 37 8.79 -16.70 17.08
N ILE A 38 8.30 -15.70 17.80
CA ILE A 38 8.00 -14.37 17.29
C ILE A 38 8.78 -13.35 18.11
N ILE A 39 9.53 -12.49 17.42
CA ILE A 39 10.07 -11.26 17.98
C ILE A 39 9.03 -10.17 17.69
N PRO A 40 8.37 -9.60 18.71
CA PRO A 40 7.32 -8.62 18.53
C PRO A 40 7.81 -7.37 17.79
N SER A 41 6.89 -6.71 17.09
CA SER A 41 7.16 -5.49 16.33
C SER A 41 7.66 -4.33 17.20
N THR A 42 7.35 -4.33 18.49
CA THR A 42 7.85 -3.34 19.47
C THR A 42 9.36 -3.43 19.65
N GLU A 43 9.92 -4.64 19.73
CA GLU A 43 11.36 -4.86 19.84
C GLU A 43 12.09 -4.42 18.56
N ILE A 44 11.55 -4.81 17.41
CA ILE A 44 12.10 -4.43 16.10
C ILE A 44 12.00 -2.92 15.89
N SER A 45 10.86 -2.32 16.24
CA SER A 45 10.63 -0.88 16.17
C SER A 45 11.69 -0.11 16.95
N ARG A 46 11.99 -0.53 18.18
CA ARG A 46 13.05 0.08 19.00
C ARG A 46 14.40 0.01 18.30
N ILE A 47 14.80 -1.16 17.79
CA ILE A 47 16.06 -1.34 17.06
C ILE A 47 16.15 -0.42 15.84
N LEU A 48 15.08 -0.28 15.05
CA LEU A 48 15.07 0.54 13.84
C LEU A 48 15.01 2.05 14.13
N SER A 49 14.31 2.46 15.19
CA SER A 49 14.19 3.86 15.58
C SER A 49 15.48 4.37 16.22
N ASP A 50 16.03 3.64 17.20
CA ASP A 50 17.24 4.05 17.95
C ASP A 50 18.48 4.16 17.03
N SER A 51 18.47 3.44 15.92
CA SER A 51 19.54 3.45 14.92
C SER A 51 19.34 4.43 13.75
N GLY A 52 18.22 5.15 13.73
CA GLY A 52 17.86 6.09 12.66
C GLY A 52 17.50 5.43 11.34
N ILE A 53 17.31 4.10 11.31
CA ILE A 53 17.02 3.36 10.07
C ILE A 53 15.64 3.71 9.52
N ARG A 54 14.66 4.01 10.38
CA ARG A 54 13.33 4.48 9.92
C ARG A 54 13.45 5.70 9.00
N HIS A 55 14.32 6.65 9.34
CA HIS A 55 14.57 7.81 8.48
C HIS A 55 15.18 7.42 7.13
N ILE A 56 16.10 6.46 7.09
CA ILE A 56 16.70 5.99 5.84
C ILE A 56 15.64 5.29 4.96
N ILE A 57 14.73 4.52 5.56
CA ILE A 57 13.61 3.89 4.86
C ILE A 57 12.67 4.97 4.29
N PHE A 58 12.34 5.99 5.09
CA PHE A 58 11.53 7.13 4.67
C PHE A 58 12.15 7.85 3.46
N GLU A 59 13.44 8.18 3.51
CA GLU A 59 14.15 8.83 2.40
C GLU A 59 14.12 7.95 1.15
N LEU A 60 14.37 6.65 1.27
CA LEU A 60 14.28 5.71 0.16
C LEU A 60 12.87 5.67 -0.44
N ALA A 61 11.84 5.62 0.40
CA ALA A 61 10.45 5.60 -0.03
C ALA A 61 10.04 6.90 -0.73
N ARG A 62 10.48 8.06 -0.22
CA ARG A 62 10.24 9.38 -0.81
C ARG A 62 10.88 9.51 -2.19
N GLU A 63 12.16 9.14 -2.31
CA GLU A 63 12.90 9.17 -3.58
C GLU A 63 12.31 8.19 -4.61
N LEU A 64 11.82 7.04 -4.14
CA LEU A 64 11.15 6.09 -5.01
C LEU A 64 9.83 6.63 -5.56
N ALA A 65 9.05 7.32 -4.72
CA ALA A 65 7.78 7.93 -5.10
C ALA A 65 7.96 9.16 -6.02
N SER A 66 9.04 9.94 -5.85
CA SER A 66 9.35 11.12 -6.69
C SER A 66 9.83 10.75 -8.10
N GLY A 67 10.21 9.48 -8.35
CA GLY A 67 10.68 9.02 -9.64
C GLY A 67 12.16 9.31 -9.89
N SER A 68 12.99 9.28 -8.84
CA SER A 68 14.44 9.45 -8.92
C SER A 68 15.12 8.42 -9.82
N SER A 69 16.36 8.71 -10.23
CA SER A 69 17.11 7.86 -11.16
C SER A 69 17.37 6.46 -10.58
N ARG A 70 17.49 5.48 -11.48
CA ARG A 70 17.80 4.08 -11.12
C ARG A 70 19.04 4.00 -10.23
N GLU A 71 20.10 4.72 -10.60
CA GLU A 71 21.39 4.69 -9.93
C GLU A 71 21.28 5.21 -8.49
N SER A 72 20.53 6.30 -8.29
CA SER A 72 20.29 6.88 -6.97
C SER A 72 19.56 5.89 -6.05
N LEU A 73 18.46 5.31 -6.55
CA LEU A 73 17.65 4.35 -5.80
C LEU A 73 18.43 3.09 -5.41
N ILE A 74 19.28 2.59 -6.30
CA ILE A 74 20.15 1.43 -6.01
C ILE A 74 21.19 1.77 -4.94
N GLU A 75 21.80 2.95 -5.01
CA GLU A 75 22.80 3.34 -4.01
C GLU A 75 22.15 3.58 -2.63
N MET A 76 20.95 4.15 -2.59
CA MET A 76 20.19 4.31 -1.35
C MET A 76 19.78 2.96 -0.75
N GLU A 77 19.28 2.01 -1.56
CA GLU A 77 19.00 0.66 -1.10
C GLU A 77 20.26 -0.01 -0.54
N LYS A 78 21.40 0.12 -1.23
CA LYS A 78 22.68 -0.44 -0.79
C LYS A 78 23.14 0.17 0.54
N ASN A 79 22.99 1.49 0.71
CA ASN A 79 23.29 2.18 1.96
C ASN A 79 22.39 1.64 3.09
N LEU A 80 21.08 1.60 2.87
CA LEU A 80 20.11 1.06 3.83
C LEU A 80 20.48 -0.36 4.27
N LYS A 81 20.78 -1.25 3.31
CA LYS A 81 21.21 -2.63 3.60
C LYS A 81 22.49 -2.65 4.42
N SER A 82 23.50 -1.87 4.05
CA SER A 82 24.76 -1.80 4.81
C SER A 82 24.53 -1.33 6.25
N ARG A 83 23.66 -0.33 6.46
CA ARG A 83 23.33 0.20 7.78
C ARG A 83 22.58 -0.82 8.62
N ILE A 84 21.60 -1.52 8.05
CA ILE A 84 20.89 -2.59 8.73
C ILE A 84 21.87 -3.72 9.11
N LEU A 85 22.74 -4.16 8.20
CA LEU A 85 23.68 -5.25 8.46
C LEU A 85 24.75 -4.93 9.52
N SER A 86 24.98 -3.64 9.80
CA SER A 86 25.90 -3.19 10.86
C SER A 86 25.20 -2.93 12.21
N LEU A 87 23.90 -3.22 12.34
CA LEU A 87 23.18 -3.06 13.60
C LEU A 87 23.66 -4.03 14.67
N GLY A 88 23.80 -3.51 15.89
CA GLY A 88 23.89 -4.34 17.09
C GLY A 88 22.50 -4.82 17.50
N ILE A 89 22.15 -6.07 17.17
CA ILE A 89 21.00 -6.73 17.80
C ILE A 89 21.35 -7.00 19.28
N PRO A 90 20.46 -6.71 20.25
CA PRO A 90 20.76 -6.95 21.66
C PRO A 90 21.11 -8.42 21.92
N ASP A 91 22.25 -8.69 22.58
CA ASP A 91 22.68 -10.07 22.91
C ASP A 91 21.66 -10.81 23.77
N ALA A 92 20.96 -10.10 24.64
CA ALA A 92 19.90 -10.69 25.45
C ALA A 92 18.77 -11.27 24.58
N LEU A 93 18.38 -10.58 23.50
CA LEU A 93 17.36 -11.05 22.57
C LEU A 93 17.84 -12.30 21.81
N VAL A 94 19.08 -12.26 21.29
CA VAL A 94 19.65 -13.39 20.55
C VAL A 94 19.79 -14.63 21.45
N ARG A 95 20.26 -14.45 22.69
CA ARG A 95 20.34 -15.53 23.69
C ARG A 95 18.97 -16.10 24.05
N GLU A 96 17.97 -15.24 24.23
CA GLU A 96 16.60 -15.69 24.53
C GLU A 96 16.05 -16.55 23.39
N VAL A 97 16.25 -16.14 22.13
CA VAL A 97 15.86 -16.93 20.95
C VAL A 97 16.62 -18.25 20.90
N ALA A 98 17.96 -18.23 21.02
CA ALA A 98 18.79 -19.43 20.96
C ALA A 98 18.41 -20.45 22.05
N SER A 99 18.21 -19.98 23.29
CA SER A 99 17.77 -20.83 24.40
C SER A 99 16.36 -21.38 24.19
N ALA A 100 15.45 -20.61 23.57
CA ALA A 100 14.09 -21.06 23.31
C ALA A 100 14.00 -22.13 22.21
N VAL A 101 14.96 -22.17 21.26
CA VAL A 101 15.01 -23.21 20.22
C VAL A 101 15.85 -24.42 20.62
N GLU A 102 16.78 -24.25 21.57
CA GLU A 102 17.67 -25.30 22.05
C GLU A 102 16.88 -26.50 22.59
N GLY A 103 17.12 -27.68 22.04
CA GLY A 103 16.44 -28.92 22.42
C GLY A 103 14.96 -29.01 22.03
N ARG A 104 14.36 -27.95 21.49
CA ARG A 104 12.96 -27.94 21.02
C ARG A 104 12.84 -28.07 19.51
N ILE A 105 13.76 -27.45 18.77
CA ILE A 105 13.77 -27.50 17.30
C ILE A 105 14.94 -28.37 16.84
N SER A 106 14.61 -29.46 16.14
CA SER A 106 15.61 -30.28 15.46
C SER A 106 15.94 -29.69 14.09
N GLY A 107 17.24 -29.51 13.80
CA GLY A 107 17.70 -29.02 12.49
C GLY A 107 17.96 -27.52 12.47
N PHE A 108 17.35 -26.82 11.51
CA PHE A 108 17.59 -25.40 11.25
C PHE A 108 16.29 -24.59 11.26
N LEU A 109 16.45 -23.27 11.32
CA LEU A 109 15.38 -22.28 11.42
C LEU A 109 15.22 -21.53 10.11
N ILE A 110 14.00 -21.05 9.91
CA ILE A 110 13.60 -20.18 8.83
C ILE A 110 13.14 -18.85 9.45
N ALA A 111 13.93 -17.80 9.22
CA ALA A 111 13.62 -16.44 9.64
C ALA A 111 12.77 -15.73 8.56
N ARG A 112 11.62 -15.17 8.96
CA ARG A 112 10.63 -14.55 8.06
C ARG A 112 10.07 -13.27 8.68
N PRO A 113 9.78 -12.22 7.89
CA PRO A 113 9.09 -11.04 8.42
C PRO A 113 7.59 -11.27 8.46
N SER A 114 6.97 -10.75 9.52
CA SER A 114 5.53 -10.66 9.74
C SER A 114 5.16 -9.17 9.77
N PRO A 115 4.98 -8.54 8.60
CA PRO A 115 4.61 -7.13 8.50
C PRO A 115 3.13 -6.93 8.82
N PHE A 116 2.79 -5.75 9.32
CA PHE A 116 1.43 -5.29 9.53
C PHE A 116 1.32 -3.79 9.23
N SER A 117 0.22 -3.43 8.56
CA SER A 117 -0.26 -2.06 8.44
C SER A 117 -1.78 -2.11 8.24
N PRO A 118 -2.55 -1.18 8.85
CA PRO A 118 -3.99 -1.13 8.67
C PRO A 118 -4.39 -1.12 7.19
N GLY A 119 -5.26 -2.05 6.79
CA GLY A 119 -5.77 -2.14 5.42
C GLY A 119 -4.91 -2.94 4.44
N ILE A 120 -3.72 -3.42 4.85
CA ILE A 120 -2.93 -4.39 4.08
C ILE A 120 -3.23 -5.79 4.60
N SER A 121 -3.63 -6.70 3.69
CA SER A 121 -3.70 -8.14 3.98
C SER A 121 -2.31 -8.77 3.83
N ASP A 122 -2.05 -9.89 4.51
CA ASP A 122 -0.82 -10.68 4.30
C ASP A 122 -0.65 -11.12 2.82
N GLY A 123 -1.75 -11.47 2.14
CA GLY A 123 -1.77 -11.73 0.69
C GLY A 123 -1.37 -10.52 -0.16
N ASP A 124 -1.43 -9.32 0.43
CA ASP A 124 -0.74 -8.06 0.11
C ASP A 124 0.65 -8.20 -0.49
N LEU A 125 1.45 -8.91 0.31
CA LEU A 125 2.90 -8.90 0.30
C LEU A 125 3.47 -10.28 -0.05
N LYS A 126 2.61 -11.25 -0.38
CA LYS A 126 3.00 -12.59 -0.85
C LYS A 126 4.07 -12.48 -1.96
N GLY A 127 5.19 -13.17 -1.78
CA GLY A 127 6.29 -13.19 -2.74
C GLY A 127 7.10 -11.89 -2.86
N ARG A 128 6.89 -10.91 -1.96
CA ARG A 128 7.75 -9.71 -1.81
C ARG A 128 8.60 -9.73 -0.55
N MET A 129 8.30 -10.63 0.38
CA MET A 129 8.95 -10.71 1.68
C MET A 129 10.08 -11.75 1.66
N PRO A 130 11.27 -11.45 2.23
CA PRO A 130 12.39 -12.37 2.26
C PRO A 130 12.16 -13.57 3.18
N VAL A 131 12.96 -14.60 2.94
CA VAL A 131 13.08 -15.81 3.77
C VAL A 131 14.57 -16.10 3.91
N TRP A 132 15.05 -16.29 5.15
CA TRP A 132 16.45 -16.64 5.42
C TRP A 132 16.53 -17.88 6.29
N TYR A 133 17.59 -18.65 6.09
CA TYR A 133 17.83 -19.92 6.75
C TYR A 133 19.03 -19.77 7.69
N CYS A 134 18.97 -20.41 8.86
CA CYS A 134 20.06 -20.36 9.83
C CYS A 134 20.05 -21.58 10.76
N GLY A 135 21.23 -21.95 11.24
CA GLY A 135 21.34 -22.85 12.39
C GLY A 135 20.82 -22.21 13.68
N PRO A 136 20.57 -23.01 14.73
CA PRO A 136 19.99 -22.53 15.99
C PRO A 136 20.99 -21.81 16.92
N ASN A 137 22.24 -21.59 16.48
CA ASN A 137 23.25 -20.92 17.29
C ASN A 137 23.11 -19.38 17.21
N GLU A 138 23.61 -18.69 18.23
CA GLU A 138 23.45 -17.23 18.38
C GLU A 138 23.99 -16.43 17.18
N GLU A 139 25.14 -16.81 16.62
CA GLU A 139 25.77 -16.08 15.51
C GLU A 139 24.93 -16.17 14.23
N GLU A 140 24.48 -17.38 13.89
CA GLU A 140 23.66 -17.62 12.71
C GLU A 140 22.25 -17.01 12.87
N ILE A 141 21.64 -17.09 14.06
CA ILE A 141 20.37 -16.40 14.37
C ILE A 141 20.52 -14.90 14.14
N ARG A 142 21.55 -14.27 14.73
CA ARG A 142 21.79 -12.82 14.60
C ARG A 142 21.93 -12.42 13.13
N LYS A 143 22.73 -13.16 12.38
CA LYS A 143 22.95 -12.94 10.95
C LYS A 143 21.65 -13.06 10.16
N ALA A 144 20.82 -14.06 10.44
CA ALA A 144 19.52 -14.22 9.79
C ALA A 144 18.56 -13.08 10.12
N LEU A 145 18.49 -12.62 11.37
CA LEU A 145 17.65 -11.48 11.76
C LEU A 145 18.05 -10.21 10.99
N LEU A 146 19.35 -9.90 10.93
CA LEU A 146 19.86 -8.75 10.19
C LEU A 146 19.56 -8.85 8.68
N LYS A 147 19.71 -10.05 8.11
CA LYS A 147 19.43 -10.32 6.69
C LYS A 147 17.94 -10.21 6.35
N VAL A 148 17.07 -10.78 7.18
CA VAL A 148 15.61 -10.65 7.02
C VAL A 148 15.18 -9.19 7.11
N LEU A 149 15.68 -8.45 8.11
CA LEU A 149 15.38 -7.02 8.25
C LEU A 149 15.85 -6.24 7.02
N SER A 150 17.10 -6.45 6.60
CA SER A 150 17.70 -5.81 5.43
C SER A 150 16.86 -6.02 4.16
N ASP A 151 16.47 -7.26 3.88
CA ASP A 151 15.77 -7.58 2.64
C ASP A 151 14.27 -7.30 2.70
N SER A 152 13.71 -7.06 3.89
CA SER A 152 12.30 -6.64 4.04
C SER A 152 12.05 -5.25 3.46
N PHE A 153 13.11 -4.44 3.34
CA PHE A 153 13.06 -3.07 2.81
C PHE A 153 13.81 -2.92 1.47
N ASN A 154 13.88 -3.98 0.66
CA ASN A 154 14.37 -3.86 -0.72
C ASN A 154 13.45 -2.96 -1.58
N LEU A 155 13.96 -2.44 -2.70
CA LEU A 155 13.21 -1.49 -3.56
C LEU A 155 11.83 -2.03 -3.99
N ARG A 156 11.74 -3.33 -4.30
CA ARG A 156 10.48 -3.95 -4.74
C ARG A 156 9.47 -4.04 -3.59
N ALA A 157 9.93 -4.36 -2.38
CA ALA A 157 9.10 -4.40 -1.19
C ALA A 157 8.60 -3.01 -0.80
N VAL A 158 9.49 -2.01 -0.78
CA VAL A 158 9.17 -0.60 -0.53
C VAL A 158 8.14 -0.09 -1.56
N ALA A 159 8.39 -0.31 -2.85
CA ALA A 159 7.44 0.03 -3.92
C ALA A 159 6.06 -0.59 -3.71
N ARG A 160 6.04 -1.85 -3.27
CA ARG A 160 4.79 -2.59 -3.09
C ARG A 160 3.97 -2.03 -1.93
N VAL A 161 4.62 -1.69 -0.82
CA VAL A 161 3.96 -1.09 0.34
C VAL A 161 3.39 0.29 -0.02
N LEU A 162 4.14 1.09 -0.79
CA LEU A 162 3.66 2.38 -1.32
C LEU A 162 2.46 2.20 -2.28
N ASP A 163 2.51 1.22 -3.19
CA ASP A 163 1.39 0.88 -4.10
C ASP A 163 0.11 0.49 -3.33
N LEU A 164 0.26 0.02 -2.09
CA LEU A 164 -0.85 -0.33 -1.19
C LEU A 164 -1.35 0.86 -0.36
N GLY A 165 -0.73 2.03 -0.50
CA GLY A 165 -1.11 3.24 0.24
C GLY A 165 -0.61 3.26 1.68
N ALA A 166 0.43 2.49 1.99
CA ALA A 166 1.08 2.49 3.30
C ALA A 166 2.52 2.99 3.21
N TYR A 167 3.06 3.38 4.36
CA TYR A 167 4.40 3.93 4.51
C TYR A 167 5.35 2.82 4.97
N PRO A 168 6.37 2.46 4.17
CA PRO A 168 7.34 1.41 4.52
C PRO A 168 8.04 1.66 5.86
N GLU A 169 8.31 2.92 6.18
CA GLU A 169 8.94 3.37 7.42
C GLU A 169 8.06 3.21 8.65
N ASP A 170 6.73 3.14 8.50
CA ASP A 170 5.75 2.97 9.59
C ASP A 170 5.26 1.53 9.74
N LEU A 171 5.69 0.64 8.85
CA LEU A 171 5.30 -0.76 8.86
C LEU A 171 5.63 -1.39 10.22
N SER A 172 4.62 -1.93 10.91
CA SER A 172 4.84 -2.71 12.11
C SER A 172 5.42 -4.05 11.70
N LEU A 173 6.70 -4.27 12.00
CA LEU A 173 7.45 -5.42 11.51
C LEU A 173 7.83 -6.33 12.67
N ALA A 174 7.10 -7.42 12.87
CA ALA A 174 7.56 -8.52 13.71
C ALA A 174 8.43 -9.48 12.89
N LEU A 175 9.27 -10.25 13.56
CA LEU A 175 10.07 -11.31 12.92
C LEU A 175 9.68 -12.66 13.49
N MET A 176 9.64 -13.67 12.63
CA MET A 176 9.36 -15.05 12.99
C MET A 176 10.61 -15.88 12.81
N LEU A 177 10.93 -16.75 13.76
CA LEU A 177 11.88 -17.86 13.58
C LEU A 177 11.09 -19.15 13.68
N GLN A 178 10.94 -19.82 12.55
CA GLN A 178 10.10 -20.99 12.39
C GLN A 178 10.98 -22.22 12.16
N GLN A 179 10.63 -23.35 12.76
CA GLN A 179 11.25 -24.64 12.47
C GLN A 179 11.14 -24.96 10.97
N ALA A 180 12.25 -25.36 10.36
CA ALA A 180 12.22 -25.87 9.00
C ALA A 180 11.58 -27.26 8.96
N VAL A 181 10.57 -27.42 8.10
CA VAL A 181 10.02 -28.74 7.73
C VAL A 181 10.68 -29.15 6.41
N ILE A 182 11.14 -30.39 6.32
CA ILE A 182 11.66 -30.96 5.07
C ILE A 182 10.48 -31.56 4.30
N PRO A 183 10.05 -30.97 3.17
CA PRO A 183 8.84 -31.43 2.48
C PRO A 183 9.14 -32.61 1.54
N ARG A 184 8.31 -33.66 1.60
CA ARG A 184 8.11 -34.58 0.47
C ARG A 184 7.40 -33.86 -0.66
N SER A 185 6.32 -33.17 -0.31
CA SER A 185 5.47 -32.40 -1.20
C SER A 185 5.00 -31.13 -0.50
N SER A 186 4.77 -30.07 -1.25
CA SER A 186 4.17 -28.85 -0.71
C SER A 186 3.29 -28.19 -1.75
N GLY A 187 2.47 -27.25 -1.30
CA GLY A 187 1.49 -26.65 -2.18
C GLY A 187 0.73 -25.47 -1.60
N VAL A 188 -0.21 -25.01 -2.40
CA VAL A 188 -1.17 -23.97 -2.06
C VAL A 188 -2.57 -24.48 -2.36
N SER A 189 -3.44 -24.42 -1.36
CA SER A 189 -4.87 -24.70 -1.50
C SER A 189 -5.66 -23.40 -1.36
N ILE A 190 -6.62 -23.16 -2.25
CA ILE A 190 -7.43 -21.94 -2.29
C ILE A 190 -8.90 -22.32 -2.27
N CYS A 191 -9.61 -21.91 -1.22
CA CYS A 191 -11.06 -22.04 -1.14
C CYS A 191 -11.74 -20.85 -1.81
N CYS A 192 -12.73 -21.15 -2.65
CA CYS A 192 -13.53 -20.20 -3.40
C CYS A 192 -12.74 -19.16 -4.22
N PRO A 193 -11.79 -19.59 -5.08
CA PRO A 193 -10.97 -18.67 -5.86
C PRO A 193 -11.87 -17.79 -6.76
N ALA A 194 -11.72 -16.47 -6.65
CA ALA A 194 -12.54 -15.48 -7.35
C ALA A 194 -14.07 -15.69 -7.17
N GLY A 195 -14.49 -16.21 -6.01
CA GLY A 195 -15.91 -16.40 -5.66
C GLY A 195 -16.56 -17.65 -6.25
N ARG A 196 -15.79 -18.55 -6.88
CA ARG A 196 -16.32 -19.83 -7.42
C ARG A 196 -16.59 -20.84 -6.30
N SER A 197 -17.56 -21.74 -6.48
CA SER A 197 -17.85 -22.82 -5.51
C SER A 197 -16.90 -24.03 -5.67
N GLU A 198 -15.59 -23.78 -5.60
CA GLU A 198 -14.56 -24.79 -5.81
C GLU A 198 -13.35 -24.59 -4.88
N ILE A 199 -12.53 -25.62 -4.75
CA ILE A 199 -11.20 -25.57 -4.14
C ILE A 199 -10.17 -25.83 -5.22
N LEU A 200 -9.20 -24.92 -5.34
CA LEU A 200 -8.05 -25.08 -6.22
C LEU A 200 -6.84 -25.52 -5.40
N VAL A 201 -6.25 -26.66 -5.73
CA VAL A 201 -5.00 -27.14 -5.13
C VAL A 201 -3.89 -27.11 -6.17
N ARG A 202 -2.75 -26.55 -5.81
CA ARG A 202 -1.51 -26.63 -6.59
C ARG A 202 -0.45 -27.29 -5.73
N SER A 203 0.27 -28.27 -6.27
CA SER A 203 1.27 -29.02 -5.50
C SER A 203 2.49 -29.38 -6.35
N THR A 204 3.62 -29.61 -5.69
CA THR A 204 4.86 -30.08 -6.32
C THR A 204 5.65 -30.97 -5.37
N TRP A 205 6.69 -31.62 -5.90
CA TRP A 205 7.68 -32.34 -5.08
C TRP A 205 8.59 -31.34 -4.37
N GLY A 206 8.89 -31.56 -3.10
CA GLY A 206 9.66 -30.61 -2.30
C GLY A 206 8.93 -29.28 -2.07
N LEU A 207 9.68 -28.19 -1.99
CA LEU A 207 9.19 -26.83 -1.72
C LEU A 207 8.60 -26.16 -2.98
N ILE A 208 7.44 -25.51 -2.84
CA ILE A 208 6.79 -24.71 -3.88
C ILE A 208 7.44 -23.32 -4.00
N ASP A 209 8.55 -23.23 -4.74
CA ASP A 209 9.20 -21.96 -5.08
C ASP A 209 9.60 -21.92 -6.56
N GLY A 210 8.67 -21.45 -7.41
CA GLY A 210 8.89 -21.36 -8.86
C GLY A 210 8.89 -22.69 -9.62
N SER A 211 8.80 -23.83 -8.94
CA SER A 211 8.75 -25.17 -9.54
C SER A 211 7.46 -25.41 -10.33
N PRO A 212 7.49 -26.27 -11.38
CA PRO A 212 6.27 -26.77 -12.01
C PRO A 212 5.33 -27.40 -10.98
N THR A 213 4.04 -27.10 -11.07
CA THR A 213 3.02 -27.58 -10.13
C THR A 213 1.96 -28.39 -10.83
N ASP A 214 1.55 -29.49 -10.21
CA ASP A 214 0.26 -30.12 -10.50
C ASP A 214 -0.87 -29.16 -10.14
N ARG A 215 -2.04 -29.35 -10.77
CA ARG A 215 -3.23 -28.55 -10.52
C ARG A 215 -4.45 -29.44 -10.41
N PHE A 216 -5.16 -29.29 -9.31
CA PHE A 216 -6.36 -30.05 -9.01
C PHE A 216 -7.50 -29.08 -8.68
N LYS A 217 -8.72 -29.39 -9.14
CA LYS A 217 -9.93 -28.70 -8.72
C LYS A 217 -10.89 -29.67 -8.07
N MET A 218 -11.41 -29.27 -6.91
CA MET A 218 -12.43 -30.00 -6.19
C MET A 218 -13.71 -29.17 -6.13
N SER A 219 -14.85 -29.77 -6.47
CA SER A 219 -16.15 -29.13 -6.31
C SER A 219 -16.55 -29.12 -4.83
N LEU A 220 -16.99 -27.98 -4.30
CA LEU A 220 -17.52 -27.92 -2.93
C LEU A 220 -18.87 -28.65 -2.82
N ASP A 221 -19.67 -28.63 -3.89
CA ASP A 221 -21.01 -29.23 -3.93
C ASP A 221 -20.93 -30.76 -4.01
N LEU A 222 -20.08 -31.28 -4.90
CA LEU A 222 -19.90 -32.72 -5.09
C LEU A 222 -18.92 -33.34 -4.08
N ARG A 223 -18.08 -32.50 -3.44
CA ARG A 223 -16.95 -32.92 -2.60
C ARG A 223 -16.04 -33.94 -3.29
N ASP A 224 -15.84 -33.76 -4.59
CA ASP A 224 -15.05 -34.66 -5.43
C ASP A 224 -14.14 -33.89 -6.38
N LEU A 225 -13.08 -34.57 -6.84
CA LEU A 225 -12.10 -34.06 -7.79
C LEU A 225 -12.75 -33.94 -9.18
N THR A 226 -12.87 -32.72 -9.70
CA THR A 226 -13.49 -32.43 -11.00
C THR A 226 -12.48 -32.20 -12.11
N GLU A 227 -11.26 -31.76 -11.78
CA GLU A 227 -10.19 -31.52 -12.75
C GLU A 227 -8.84 -31.92 -12.15
N SER A 228 -8.00 -32.58 -12.94
CA SER A 228 -6.65 -33.00 -12.56
C SER A 228 -5.71 -32.77 -13.73
N GLU A 229 -4.66 -31.99 -13.49
CA GLU A 229 -3.60 -31.69 -14.43
C GLU A 229 -2.27 -32.02 -13.74
N VAL A 230 -1.60 -33.07 -14.20
CA VAL A 230 -0.29 -33.48 -13.68
C VAL A 230 0.78 -32.97 -14.61
N ASN A 231 1.74 -32.24 -14.06
CA ASN A 231 2.83 -31.63 -14.81
C ASN A 231 4.15 -32.38 -14.59
N GLU A 232 5.04 -32.33 -15.57
CA GLU A 232 6.36 -32.94 -15.49
C GLU A 232 7.25 -32.22 -14.46
N LYS A 233 7.75 -32.96 -13.46
CA LYS A 233 8.53 -32.43 -12.33
C LYS A 233 9.86 -33.21 -12.19
N LYS A 234 10.90 -32.74 -12.89
CA LYS A 234 12.22 -33.40 -12.93
C LYS A 234 13.10 -33.13 -11.72
N VAL A 235 12.81 -32.05 -11.01
CA VAL A 235 13.59 -31.55 -9.88
C VAL A 235 12.66 -31.13 -8.76
N LYS A 236 13.17 -31.20 -7.53
CA LYS A 236 12.53 -30.70 -6.32
C LYS A 236 13.47 -29.77 -5.56
N LEU A 237 12.90 -28.74 -4.93
CA LEU A 237 13.66 -27.85 -4.06
C LEU A 237 13.56 -28.34 -2.62
N LEU A 238 14.69 -28.45 -1.93
CA LEU A 238 14.75 -28.80 -0.51
C LEU A 238 15.40 -27.68 0.29
N PRO A 239 14.84 -27.33 1.47
CA PRO A 239 15.47 -26.38 2.35
C PRO A 239 16.67 -27.02 3.07
N THR A 240 17.70 -26.21 3.27
CA THR A 240 18.89 -26.51 4.09
C THR A 240 19.17 -25.33 5.00
N GLU A 241 20.07 -25.50 5.97
CA GLU A 241 20.53 -24.38 6.82
C GLU A 241 21.13 -23.21 6.02
N ARG A 242 21.57 -23.45 4.77
CA ARG A 242 22.23 -22.45 3.91
C ARG A 242 21.33 -21.88 2.82
N GLY A 243 20.08 -22.32 2.74
CA GLY A 243 19.17 -21.96 1.65
C GLY A 243 18.57 -23.16 0.94
N LEU A 244 18.05 -22.93 -0.26
CA LEU A 244 17.43 -23.97 -1.07
C LEU A 244 18.46 -24.69 -1.94
N VAL A 245 18.32 -26.00 -2.05
CA VAL A 245 19.06 -26.82 -3.01
C VAL A 245 18.10 -27.51 -3.95
N GLU A 246 18.47 -27.54 -5.23
CA GLU A 246 17.75 -28.30 -6.25
C GLU A 246 18.27 -29.73 -6.28
N VAL A 247 17.36 -30.70 -6.24
CA VAL A 247 17.66 -32.13 -6.25
C VAL A 247 16.85 -32.79 -7.34
N GLY A 248 17.48 -33.70 -8.10
CA GLY A 248 16.78 -34.52 -9.10
C GLY A 248 15.70 -35.37 -8.46
N VAL A 249 14.56 -35.47 -9.14
CA VAL A 249 13.49 -36.42 -8.83
C VAL A 249 13.74 -37.68 -9.65
N ASP A 250 13.45 -38.86 -9.09
CA ASP A 250 13.56 -40.12 -9.83
C ASP A 250 12.62 -40.11 -11.04
N SER A 251 13.08 -40.68 -12.16
CA SER A 251 12.42 -40.50 -13.47
C SER A 251 11.01 -41.11 -13.54
N ASP A 252 10.74 -42.13 -12.72
CA ASP A 252 9.43 -42.74 -12.54
C ASP A 252 8.43 -41.82 -11.82
N LEU A 253 8.90 -40.80 -11.10
CA LEU A 253 8.07 -39.83 -10.38
C LEU A 253 7.82 -38.53 -11.16
N TRP A 254 8.45 -38.32 -12.31
CA TRP A 254 8.37 -37.05 -13.06
C TRP A 254 6.94 -36.69 -13.47
N LEU A 255 6.18 -37.68 -13.92
CA LEU A 255 4.78 -37.54 -14.37
C LEU A 255 3.78 -38.11 -13.36
N MET A 256 4.21 -38.34 -12.12
CA MET A 256 3.33 -38.74 -11.04
C MET A 256 2.78 -37.51 -10.31
N PRO A 257 1.52 -37.57 -9.82
CA PRO A 257 1.00 -36.55 -8.93
C PRO A 257 1.84 -36.52 -7.64
N SER A 258 2.14 -35.31 -7.19
CA SER A 258 2.86 -35.08 -5.92
C SER A 258 2.04 -35.43 -4.67
N LEU A 259 0.75 -35.74 -4.84
CA LEU A 259 -0.20 -36.06 -3.79
C LEU A 259 -0.92 -37.39 -4.07
N SER A 260 -1.14 -38.19 -3.03
CA SER A 260 -2.14 -39.26 -3.08
C SER A 260 -3.57 -38.68 -3.12
N LYS A 261 -4.57 -39.52 -3.43
CA LYS A 261 -5.97 -39.09 -3.40
C LYS A 261 -6.40 -38.68 -1.99
N GLU A 262 -5.99 -39.43 -0.99
CA GLU A 262 -6.27 -39.18 0.43
C GLU A 262 -5.61 -37.88 0.90
N GLU A 263 -4.36 -37.65 0.48
CA GLU A 263 -3.66 -36.40 0.76
C GLU A 263 -4.34 -35.21 0.09
N MET A 264 -4.77 -35.36 -1.17
CA MET A 264 -5.52 -34.33 -1.89
C MET A 264 -6.75 -33.89 -1.07
N VAL A 265 -7.56 -34.84 -0.62
CA VAL A 265 -8.75 -34.53 0.19
C VAL A 265 -8.38 -33.80 1.49
N ARG A 266 -7.33 -34.25 2.18
CA ARG A 266 -6.85 -33.58 3.40
C ARG A 266 -6.38 -32.15 3.15
N VAL A 267 -5.55 -31.91 2.12
CA VAL A 267 -5.03 -30.56 1.83
C VAL A 267 -6.08 -29.64 1.22
N ALA A 268 -7.10 -30.19 0.55
CA ALA A 268 -8.26 -29.43 0.08
C ALA A 268 -9.18 -29.02 1.24
N GLY A 269 -9.28 -29.84 2.29
CA GLY A 269 -10.03 -29.51 3.50
C GLY A 269 -9.48 -28.31 4.28
N LEU A 270 -8.15 -28.10 4.28
CA LEU A 270 -7.51 -27.03 5.04
C LEU A 270 -8.10 -25.62 4.80
N PRO A 271 -8.16 -25.08 3.56
CA PRO A 271 -8.71 -23.75 3.34
C PRO A 271 -10.23 -23.70 3.54
N LEU A 272 -10.94 -24.83 3.45
CA LEU A 272 -12.37 -24.89 3.73
C LEU A 272 -12.64 -24.68 5.23
N ASP A 273 -11.93 -25.41 6.10
CA ASP A 273 -12.05 -25.25 7.55
C ASP A 273 -11.60 -23.85 7.99
N LEU A 274 -10.48 -23.36 7.44
CA LEU A 274 -9.97 -22.03 7.74
C LEU A 274 -10.80 -20.89 7.15
N SER A 275 -11.68 -21.16 6.17
CA SER A 275 -12.60 -20.14 5.64
C SER A 275 -13.61 -19.66 6.68
N LEU A 276 -13.89 -20.46 7.71
CA LEU A 276 -14.73 -20.04 8.84
C LEU A 276 -14.06 -18.95 9.69
N ILE A 277 -12.73 -18.89 9.66
CA ILE A 277 -11.91 -17.95 10.44
C ILE A 277 -11.53 -16.73 9.60
N PHE A 278 -11.08 -16.95 8.37
CA PHE A 278 -10.56 -15.89 7.49
C PHE A 278 -11.58 -15.37 6.47
N GLY A 279 -12.70 -16.08 6.27
CA GLY A 279 -13.67 -15.82 5.21
C GLY A 279 -13.26 -16.41 3.87
N THR A 280 -13.85 -15.95 2.77
CA THR A 280 -13.49 -16.39 1.40
C THR A 280 -13.13 -15.19 0.52
N PRO A 281 -12.24 -15.37 -0.48
CA PRO A 281 -11.39 -16.53 -0.72
C PRO A 281 -10.32 -16.72 0.36
N THR A 282 -10.07 -17.96 0.78
CA THR A 282 -8.99 -18.30 1.75
C THR A 282 -7.90 -19.08 1.05
N VAL A 283 -6.65 -18.66 1.28
CA VAL A 283 -5.44 -19.28 0.74
C VAL A 283 -4.68 -19.91 1.90
N VAL A 284 -4.26 -21.16 1.72
CA VAL A 284 -3.46 -21.91 2.68
C VAL A 284 -2.25 -22.48 1.97
N GLU A 285 -1.07 -22.20 2.49
CA GLU A 285 0.18 -22.81 2.05
C GLU A 285 0.54 -23.92 3.04
N TRP A 286 0.88 -25.10 2.52
CA TRP A 286 1.07 -26.31 3.30
C TRP A 286 2.26 -27.13 2.83
N MET A 287 2.78 -27.98 3.72
CA MET A 287 3.83 -28.96 3.45
C MET A 287 3.45 -30.31 4.02
N ILE A 288 3.74 -31.38 3.28
CA ILE A 288 3.74 -32.77 3.77
C ILE A 288 5.19 -33.12 4.05
N GLU A 289 5.47 -33.45 5.31
CA GLU A 289 6.82 -33.79 5.77
C GLU A 289 7.35 -35.08 5.13
N GLU A 290 8.65 -35.10 4.81
CA GLU A 290 9.32 -36.30 4.30
C GLU A 290 9.31 -37.43 5.33
N GLY A 291 8.93 -38.64 4.90
CA GLY A 291 8.83 -39.82 5.78
C GLY A 291 7.64 -39.82 6.75
N SER A 292 6.66 -38.92 6.57
CA SER A 292 5.55 -38.69 7.51
C SER A 292 4.26 -38.31 6.76
N ASP A 293 3.11 -38.65 7.34
CA ASP A 293 1.78 -38.20 6.84
C ASP A 293 1.35 -36.85 7.42
N SER A 294 2.26 -36.17 8.12
CA SER A 294 1.98 -34.90 8.79
C SER A 294 1.91 -33.76 7.79
N ILE A 295 0.77 -33.06 7.82
CA ILE A 295 0.55 -31.84 7.05
C ILE A 295 0.76 -30.65 7.97
N PHE A 296 1.69 -29.78 7.61
CA PHE A 296 1.93 -28.52 8.29
C PHE A 296 1.39 -27.36 7.47
N VAL A 297 0.66 -26.46 8.10
CA VAL A 297 0.29 -25.17 7.52
C VAL A 297 1.41 -24.18 7.80
N ILE A 298 2.00 -23.63 6.74
CA ILE A 298 3.14 -22.70 6.82
C ILE A 298 2.72 -21.25 6.63
N GLN A 299 1.52 -21.01 6.09
CA GLN A 299 0.89 -19.70 5.96
C GLN A 299 -0.60 -19.84 5.65
N ALA A 300 -1.44 -18.93 6.14
CA ALA A 300 -2.85 -18.83 5.76
C ALA A 300 -3.29 -17.36 5.74
N TYR A 301 -4.16 -16.98 4.80
CA TYR A 301 -4.72 -15.62 4.73
C TYR A 301 -5.95 -15.56 3.82
N LYS A 302 -6.75 -14.50 4.01
CA LYS A 302 -7.79 -14.11 3.06
C LYS A 302 -7.18 -13.41 1.85
N ASP A 303 -7.45 -13.91 0.65
CA ASP A 303 -7.12 -13.16 -0.56
C ASP A 303 -8.16 -12.06 -0.80
N SER A 304 -7.68 -10.85 -1.05
CA SER A 304 -8.49 -9.67 -1.35
C SER A 304 -9.39 -9.80 -2.59
N GLY A 305 -9.09 -10.74 -3.52
CA GLY A 305 -9.83 -10.96 -4.76
C GLY A 305 -9.81 -9.79 -5.77
N LYS A 306 -9.28 -8.61 -5.40
CA LYS A 306 -9.22 -7.41 -6.24
C LYS A 306 -7.86 -7.27 -6.93
N PRO A 307 -7.81 -6.84 -8.21
CA PRO A 307 -6.55 -6.49 -8.85
C PRO A 307 -5.92 -5.30 -8.12
N LYS A 308 -4.79 -5.54 -7.48
CA LYS A 308 -4.07 -4.52 -6.72
C LYS A 308 -3.31 -3.61 -7.69
N VAL A 309 -3.32 -2.31 -7.45
CA VAL A 309 -2.44 -1.36 -8.14
C VAL A 309 -1.00 -1.78 -7.84
N LYS A 310 -0.18 -1.89 -8.90
CA LYS A 310 1.22 -2.31 -8.85
C LYS A 310 2.08 -1.38 -9.70
N ALA A 311 1.71 -0.10 -9.74
CA ALA A 311 2.29 0.83 -10.71
C ALA A 311 3.76 1.08 -10.39
N LEU A 312 4.07 1.32 -9.12
CA LEU A 312 5.43 1.56 -8.65
C LEU A 312 6.24 0.26 -8.63
N GLU A 313 5.67 -0.86 -8.15
CA GLU A 313 6.33 -2.16 -8.17
C GLU A 313 6.71 -2.56 -9.61
N ARG A 314 5.83 -2.35 -10.60
CA ARG A 314 6.14 -2.62 -12.02
C ARG A 314 7.24 -1.72 -12.55
N LYS A 315 7.20 -0.42 -12.24
CA LYS A 315 8.27 0.52 -12.61
C LYS A 315 9.61 0.05 -12.04
N VAL A 316 9.66 -0.33 -10.76
CA VAL A 316 10.86 -0.88 -10.11
C VAL A 316 11.34 -2.14 -10.80
N MET A 317 10.46 -3.08 -11.15
CA MET A 317 10.85 -4.29 -11.86
C MET A 317 11.51 -3.98 -13.22
N VAL A 318 10.90 -3.09 -14.02
CA VAL A 318 11.49 -2.64 -15.30
C VAL A 318 12.81 -1.89 -15.08
N LEU A 319 12.85 -1.04 -14.05
CA LEU A 319 14.05 -0.32 -13.62
C LEU A 319 15.14 -1.25 -13.10
N LEU A 320 14.85 -2.48 -12.67
CA LEU A 320 15.85 -3.45 -12.23
C LEU A 320 16.31 -4.35 -13.39
N GLU A 321 15.38 -4.75 -14.26
CA GLU A 321 15.60 -5.62 -15.43
C GLU A 321 16.44 -4.97 -16.54
N SER A 322 16.44 -3.65 -16.64
CA SER A 322 17.18 -2.84 -17.64
C SER A 322 18.72 -2.85 -17.49
N ARG A 323 19.30 -3.99 -17.08
CA ARG A 323 20.74 -4.13 -16.83
C ARG A 323 21.59 -3.84 -18.07
N VAL A 324 22.63 -3.05 -17.80
CA VAL A 324 23.83 -2.68 -18.55
C VAL A 324 24.58 -3.92 -19.10
N PRO A 325 25.19 -3.85 -20.30
CA PRO A 325 26.02 -4.93 -20.88
C PRO A 325 27.25 -5.23 -20.02
N GLY A 326 27.54 -6.53 -19.77
CA GLY A 326 28.86 -6.97 -19.31
C GLY A 326 28.95 -7.80 -18.02
N GLN A 327 27.86 -8.31 -17.46
CA GLN A 327 27.96 -9.37 -16.43
C GLN A 327 27.02 -10.53 -16.75
N ALA A 328 27.60 -11.70 -16.97
CA ALA A 328 26.85 -12.94 -17.17
C ALA A 328 25.94 -13.20 -15.95
N PRO A 329 24.64 -13.48 -16.15
CA PRO A 329 23.77 -13.90 -15.06
C PRO A 329 24.07 -15.36 -14.65
N PRO A 330 23.86 -15.74 -13.38
CA PRO A 330 23.65 -17.15 -13.07
C PRO A 330 22.40 -17.63 -13.81
N GLU A 331 22.50 -18.79 -14.47
CA GLU A 331 21.46 -19.37 -15.33
C GLU A 331 20.11 -19.41 -14.60
N ARG A 332 19.14 -18.67 -15.16
CA ARG A 332 17.71 -18.86 -14.91
C ARG A 332 17.11 -19.44 -16.18
N THR A 333 16.76 -20.72 -16.12
CA THR A 333 15.99 -21.42 -17.15
C THR A 333 14.59 -20.81 -17.23
N GLN A 334 14.15 -20.56 -18.45
CA GLN A 334 13.00 -19.75 -18.84
C GLN A 334 11.66 -20.38 -18.43
N ALA A 335 10.70 -19.55 -18.02
CA ALA A 335 9.27 -19.88 -18.04
C ALA A 335 8.64 -19.40 -19.37
N PRO A 336 7.71 -20.17 -19.98
CA PRO A 336 7.26 -19.90 -21.35
C PRO A 336 6.20 -18.79 -21.47
N GLU A 337 6.05 -18.37 -22.73
CA GLU A 337 5.41 -17.17 -23.27
C GLU A 337 3.92 -16.94 -22.98
N ARG A 338 3.56 -15.65 -23.11
CA ARG A 338 2.21 -15.09 -23.02
C ARG A 338 1.33 -15.54 -24.20
N VAL A 339 0.08 -15.89 -23.90
CA VAL A 339 -1.04 -15.95 -24.86
C VAL A 339 -1.76 -14.58 -24.90
N PRO A 340 -2.27 -14.09 -26.05
CA PRO A 340 -2.73 -12.71 -26.20
C PRO A 340 -4.10 -12.47 -25.54
N ALA A 341 -4.29 -11.24 -25.05
CA ALA A 341 -5.57 -10.73 -24.60
C ALA A 341 -6.49 -10.44 -25.80
N SER A 342 -7.76 -10.84 -25.70
CA SER A 342 -8.82 -10.34 -26.57
C SER A 342 -10.09 -10.01 -25.77
N ALA A 343 -10.76 -8.98 -26.29
CA ALA A 343 -12.12 -8.49 -26.04
C ALA A 343 -12.39 -7.79 -24.69
N GLY A 344 -12.63 -6.48 -24.78
CA GLY A 344 -12.98 -5.61 -23.68
C GLY A 344 -14.45 -5.61 -23.31
N VAL A 345 -14.75 -4.94 -22.20
CA VAL A 345 -16.05 -4.34 -21.89
C VAL A 345 -15.77 -3.06 -21.11
N SER A 346 -16.27 -1.93 -21.62
CA SER A 346 -16.28 -0.66 -20.91
C SER A 346 -17.30 -0.73 -19.77
N GLY A 347 -16.89 -0.42 -18.55
CA GLY A 347 -17.78 -0.26 -17.42
C GLY A 347 -17.26 0.86 -16.53
N VAL A 348 -17.80 2.06 -16.72
CA VAL A 348 -17.56 3.20 -15.82
C VAL A 348 -18.28 2.89 -14.52
N ALA A 349 -17.53 2.51 -13.49
CA ALA A 349 -18.06 2.41 -12.15
C ALA A 349 -18.27 3.84 -11.61
N HIS A 350 -19.52 4.22 -11.36
CA HIS A 350 -19.85 5.51 -10.73
C HIS A 350 -19.25 5.55 -9.32
N LEU A 351 -18.26 6.42 -9.12
CA LEU A 351 -17.70 6.75 -7.80
C LEU A 351 -18.73 7.60 -7.02
N PRO A 352 -18.91 7.39 -5.70
CA PRO A 352 -19.66 8.35 -4.88
C PRO A 352 -18.95 9.71 -4.87
N LEU A 353 -19.70 10.80 -4.82
CA LEU A 353 -19.14 12.16 -4.74
C LEU A 353 -18.63 12.47 -3.33
N PRO A 354 -17.50 13.21 -3.18
CA PRO A 354 -17.07 13.73 -1.88
C PRO A 354 -18.11 14.68 -1.28
N ALA A 355 -18.10 14.80 0.05
CA ALA A 355 -18.94 15.78 0.76
C ALA A 355 -18.43 17.22 0.56
N SER A 356 -17.14 17.38 0.28
CA SER A 356 -16.50 18.62 -0.14
C SER A 356 -16.98 19.03 -1.53
N ARG A 357 -17.06 20.34 -1.76
CA ARG A 357 -17.45 20.86 -3.07
C ARG A 357 -16.28 20.80 -4.03
N VAL A 358 -16.56 20.33 -5.24
CA VAL A 358 -15.56 20.04 -6.25
C VAL A 358 -15.89 20.76 -7.55
N TYR A 359 -14.91 21.49 -8.08
CA TYR A 359 -14.99 22.20 -9.35
C TYR A 359 -14.00 21.59 -10.34
N ILE A 360 -14.35 21.50 -11.62
CA ILE A 360 -13.44 20.97 -12.65
C ILE A 360 -13.09 22.06 -13.67
N ARG A 361 -11.82 22.14 -14.06
CA ARG A 361 -11.36 22.95 -15.19
C ARG A 361 -11.74 22.25 -16.52
N GLY A 362 -12.99 22.38 -16.97
CA GLY A 362 -13.42 21.71 -18.20
C GLY A 362 -14.94 21.57 -18.38
N ARG A 363 -15.34 20.70 -19.33
CA ARG A 363 -16.74 20.47 -19.74
C ARG A 363 -17.39 19.20 -19.17
N SER A 364 -16.63 18.31 -18.52
CA SER A 364 -17.17 17.06 -17.95
C SER A 364 -17.93 17.33 -16.65
N LEU A 365 -19.26 17.41 -16.73
CA LEU A 365 -20.16 17.87 -15.65
C LEU A 365 -20.88 16.75 -14.89
N GLU A 366 -20.55 15.47 -15.12
CA GLU A 366 -21.32 14.38 -14.50
C GLU A 366 -21.03 14.19 -13.01
N LEU A 367 -19.97 14.83 -12.46
CA LEU A 367 -19.46 14.58 -11.12
C LEU A 367 -18.89 15.83 -10.38
N ALA A 368 -19.31 17.05 -10.73
CA ALA A 368 -18.79 18.29 -10.13
C ALA A 368 -19.89 19.26 -9.68
N ASP A 369 -19.64 20.03 -8.62
CA ASP A 369 -20.53 21.09 -8.13
C ASP A 369 -20.53 22.33 -9.04
N GLY A 370 -19.50 22.47 -9.87
CA GLY A 370 -19.35 23.57 -10.80
C GLY A 370 -18.14 23.44 -11.72
N SER A 371 -17.98 24.43 -12.60
CA SER A 371 -16.87 24.51 -13.55
C SER A 371 -15.99 25.72 -13.31
N VAL A 372 -14.72 25.60 -13.68
CA VAL A 372 -13.80 26.75 -13.76
C VAL A 372 -13.68 27.13 -15.23
N ILE A 373 -14.08 28.36 -15.56
CA ILE A 373 -14.12 28.87 -16.93
C ILE A 373 -13.41 30.21 -17.02
N THR A 374 -12.96 30.60 -18.21
CA THR A 374 -12.40 31.93 -18.46
C THR A 374 -13.50 32.95 -18.77
N GLN A 375 -13.18 34.25 -18.68
CA GLN A 375 -14.10 35.32 -19.08
C GLN A 375 -14.60 35.16 -20.53
N ALA A 376 -13.71 34.73 -21.45
CA ALA A 376 -14.08 34.46 -22.83
C ALA A 376 -15.13 33.35 -22.97
N GLN A 377 -15.01 32.29 -22.17
CA GLN A 377 -15.95 31.16 -22.17
C GLN A 377 -17.31 31.55 -21.55
N ALA A 378 -17.30 32.40 -20.51
CA ALA A 378 -18.52 32.95 -19.90
C ALA A 378 -19.36 33.81 -20.88
N GLY A 379 -18.71 34.45 -21.86
CA GLY A 379 -19.41 35.14 -22.95
C GLY A 379 -20.22 34.20 -23.83
N MET A 380 -19.69 33.00 -24.08
CA MET A 380 -20.29 32.01 -25.00
C MET A 380 -21.27 31.04 -24.33
N GLN A 381 -21.20 30.86 -23.00
CA GLN A 381 -21.96 29.86 -22.24
C GLN A 381 -22.68 30.50 -21.03
N GLY A 382 -23.51 29.75 -20.30
CA GLY A 382 -24.10 30.21 -19.03
C GLY A 382 -23.07 30.21 -17.89
N CYS A 383 -23.28 31.02 -16.86
CA CYS A 383 -22.32 31.18 -15.73
C CYS A 383 -22.76 30.48 -14.43
N ASP A 384 -23.82 29.67 -14.49
CA ASP A 384 -24.42 29.06 -13.31
C ASP A 384 -23.42 28.11 -12.63
N ARG A 385 -23.17 28.38 -11.34
CA ARG A 385 -22.22 27.61 -10.50
C ARG A 385 -20.79 27.58 -11.04
N SER A 386 -20.34 28.62 -11.75
CA SER A 386 -18.96 28.70 -12.25
C SER A 386 -18.05 29.60 -11.40
N LEU A 387 -16.77 29.24 -11.35
CA LEU A 387 -15.67 30.17 -11.05
C LEU A 387 -15.16 30.74 -12.36
N ILE A 388 -15.19 32.06 -12.49
CA ILE A 388 -14.75 32.77 -13.71
C ILE A 388 -13.37 33.33 -13.45
N VAL A 389 -12.37 32.77 -14.12
CA VAL A 389 -11.00 33.25 -14.07
C VAL A 389 -10.85 34.42 -15.03
N ILE A 390 -10.39 35.54 -14.48
CA ILE A 390 -10.04 36.75 -15.21
C ILE A 390 -8.53 36.85 -15.19
N GLU A 391 -7.92 36.71 -16.36
CA GLU A 391 -6.48 36.82 -16.50
C GLU A 391 -6.02 38.26 -16.33
N GLU A 392 -4.72 38.44 -16.07
CA GLU A 392 -4.15 39.76 -15.85
C GLU A 392 -4.25 40.68 -17.05
N ALA A 393 -3.97 40.14 -18.23
CA ALA A 393 -4.00 40.85 -19.51
C ALA A 393 -5.43 41.13 -20.02
N GLU A 394 -6.47 40.68 -19.32
CA GLU A 394 -7.86 40.84 -19.74
C GLU A 394 -8.52 42.06 -19.08
N ASP A 395 -9.13 42.90 -19.91
CA ASP A 395 -10.09 43.90 -19.45
C ASP A 395 -11.40 43.22 -19.05
N ILE A 396 -11.95 43.62 -17.90
CA ILE A 396 -13.22 43.08 -17.41
C ILE A 396 -14.36 43.63 -18.28
N ARG A 397 -15.12 42.74 -18.91
CA ARG A 397 -16.27 43.12 -19.73
C ARG A 397 -17.51 43.34 -18.87
N GLU A 398 -18.11 44.53 -18.92
CA GLU A 398 -19.32 44.88 -18.14
C GLU A 398 -20.49 43.92 -18.40
N GLU A 399 -20.63 43.43 -19.64
CA GLU A 399 -21.63 42.43 -20.02
C GLU A 399 -21.51 41.12 -19.22
N ILE A 400 -20.28 40.69 -18.91
CA ILE A 400 -20.01 39.48 -18.12
C ILE A 400 -20.37 39.71 -16.65
N LEU A 401 -20.05 40.89 -16.11
CA LEU A 401 -20.42 41.27 -14.73
C LEU A 401 -21.95 41.29 -14.54
N ALA A 402 -22.70 41.73 -15.55
CA ALA A 402 -24.16 41.73 -15.52
C ALA A 402 -24.74 40.31 -15.67
N LYS A 403 -24.21 39.50 -16.59
CA LYS A 403 -24.72 38.16 -16.93
C LYS A 403 -24.43 37.13 -15.84
N CYS A 404 -23.28 37.22 -15.18
CA CYS A 404 -22.82 36.22 -14.20
C CYS A 404 -23.04 36.66 -12.74
N ARG A 405 -24.10 37.42 -12.47
CA ARG A 405 -24.44 37.86 -11.10
C ARG A 405 -24.59 36.66 -10.17
N GLY A 406 -23.72 36.57 -9.16
CA GLY A 406 -23.71 35.50 -8.15
C GLY A 406 -22.63 34.43 -8.35
N SER A 407 -21.96 34.40 -9.50
CA SER A 407 -20.76 33.57 -9.74
C SER A 407 -19.53 34.14 -9.01
N TYR A 408 -18.52 33.32 -8.78
CA TYR A 408 -17.26 33.78 -8.19
C TYR A 408 -16.32 34.28 -9.28
N LEU A 409 -15.73 35.46 -9.09
CA LEU A 409 -14.75 36.04 -10.01
C LEU A 409 -13.36 35.87 -9.42
N VAL A 410 -12.54 35.02 -10.05
CA VAL A 410 -11.16 34.76 -9.65
C VAL A 410 -10.25 35.70 -10.42
N LEU A 411 -9.61 36.63 -9.71
CA LEU A 411 -8.66 37.57 -10.31
C LEU A 411 -7.24 37.04 -10.19
N ARG A 412 -6.59 36.86 -11.34
CA ARG A 412 -5.14 36.64 -11.45
C ARG A 412 -4.43 37.97 -11.65
N SER A 413 -3.34 38.19 -10.92
CA SER A 413 -2.55 39.43 -10.97
C SER A 413 -1.11 39.15 -10.56
N GLU A 414 -0.17 39.91 -11.09
CA GLU A 414 1.27 39.77 -10.80
C GLU A 414 1.60 40.12 -9.35
N ASP A 415 0.93 41.13 -8.80
CA ASP A 415 1.16 41.64 -7.45
C ASP A 415 -0.14 42.07 -6.74
N LEU A 416 -0.04 42.25 -5.41
CA LEU A 416 -1.17 42.58 -4.54
C LEU A 416 -1.74 44.00 -4.77
N ALA A 417 -0.92 44.96 -5.21
CA ALA A 417 -1.38 46.33 -5.45
C ALA A 417 -2.21 46.39 -6.73
N SER A 418 -1.75 45.75 -7.80
CA SER A 418 -2.49 45.56 -9.06
C SER A 418 -3.82 44.84 -8.80
N ALA A 419 -3.81 43.76 -8.00
CA ALA A 419 -5.01 43.06 -7.62
C ALA A 419 -6.01 43.95 -6.87
N GLU A 420 -5.56 44.73 -5.88
CA GLU A 420 -6.42 45.60 -5.09
C GLU A 420 -7.04 46.72 -5.96
N GLU A 421 -6.28 47.34 -6.84
CA GLU A 421 -6.77 48.36 -7.75
C GLU A 421 -7.85 47.81 -8.69
N ARG A 422 -7.58 46.67 -9.35
CA ARG A 422 -8.55 46.00 -10.23
C ARG A 422 -9.80 45.59 -9.47
N GLY A 423 -9.65 45.00 -8.29
CA GLY A 423 -10.77 44.60 -7.44
C GLY A 423 -11.69 45.77 -7.07
N ARG A 424 -11.12 46.93 -6.69
CA ARG A 424 -11.93 48.13 -6.39
C ARG A 424 -12.68 48.65 -7.61
N ARG A 425 -12.07 48.63 -8.79
CA ARG A 425 -12.75 49.01 -10.04
C ARG A 425 -13.95 48.10 -10.31
N ILE A 426 -13.80 46.78 -10.14
CA ILE A 426 -14.92 45.84 -10.31
C ILE A 426 -16.03 46.11 -9.28
N LEU A 427 -15.69 46.29 -8.01
CA LEU A 427 -16.69 46.56 -6.97
C LEU A 427 -17.41 47.90 -7.18
N SER A 428 -16.78 48.88 -7.82
CA SER A 428 -17.44 50.14 -8.16
C SER A 428 -18.52 49.96 -9.25
N ALA A 429 -18.30 49.05 -10.20
CA ALA A 429 -19.25 48.72 -11.27
C ALA A 429 -20.27 47.66 -10.86
N ALA A 430 -19.87 46.72 -10.01
CA ALA A 430 -20.68 45.60 -9.52
C ALA A 430 -20.43 45.39 -8.01
N PRO A 431 -21.14 46.15 -7.14
CA PRO A 431 -20.92 46.12 -5.69
C PRO A 431 -21.11 44.74 -5.04
N ASP A 432 -21.95 43.88 -5.63
CA ASP A 432 -22.26 42.54 -5.11
C ASP A 432 -21.33 41.43 -5.68
N ALA A 433 -20.25 41.81 -6.40
CA ALA A 433 -19.34 40.85 -7.00
C ALA A 433 -18.62 40.00 -5.93
N ARG A 434 -18.60 38.67 -6.13
CA ARG A 434 -17.92 37.72 -5.25
C ARG A 434 -16.47 37.54 -5.71
N LEU A 435 -15.61 38.46 -5.30
CA LEU A 435 -14.20 38.46 -5.71
C LEU A 435 -13.38 37.41 -4.93
N ILE A 436 -12.55 36.69 -5.68
CA ILE A 436 -11.57 35.73 -5.18
C ILE A 436 -10.19 36.15 -5.68
N LEU A 437 -9.24 36.29 -4.77
CA LEU A 437 -7.84 36.55 -5.11
C LEU A 437 -7.15 35.22 -5.45
N HIS A 438 -6.50 35.13 -6.61
CA HIS A 438 -5.64 33.98 -6.92
C HIS A 438 -4.26 34.17 -6.27
N ALA A 439 -3.92 33.33 -5.31
CA ALA A 439 -2.59 33.35 -4.69
C ALA A 439 -1.54 32.85 -5.68
N ARG A 440 -0.47 33.61 -5.87
CA ARG A 440 0.67 33.21 -6.72
C ARG A 440 1.83 32.65 -5.90
N ASP A 441 2.00 33.15 -4.68
CA ASP A 441 3.02 32.73 -3.74
C ASP A 441 2.56 33.04 -2.30
N LEU A 442 3.41 32.71 -1.33
CA LEU A 442 3.12 32.86 0.11
C LEU A 442 2.78 34.28 0.56
N ARG A 443 3.27 35.31 -0.16
CA ARG A 443 2.99 36.72 0.21
C ARG A 443 1.51 37.04 0.09
N PHE A 444 0.79 36.37 -0.82
CA PHE A 444 -0.64 36.51 -1.01
C PHE A 444 -1.46 35.88 0.14
N LEU A 445 -0.85 35.00 0.93
CA LEU A 445 -1.48 34.38 2.10
C LEU A 445 -1.24 35.19 3.39
N MET A 446 -0.26 36.10 3.38
CA MET A 446 0.10 36.95 4.52
C MET A 446 -0.36 38.40 4.33
N ILE A 447 -1.57 38.61 3.83
CA ILE A 447 -2.05 39.95 3.47
C ILE A 447 -2.58 40.77 4.65
N PRO A 448 -2.48 42.11 4.60
CA PRO A 448 -3.16 43.01 5.53
C PRO A 448 -4.69 42.95 5.38
N ARG A 449 -5.44 43.19 6.47
CA ARG A 449 -6.92 43.23 6.50
C ARG A 449 -7.57 44.15 5.44
N ARG A 450 -6.82 45.10 4.89
CA ARG A 450 -7.29 46.00 3.83
C ARG A 450 -7.56 45.24 2.53
N VAL A 451 -6.68 44.32 2.14
CA VAL A 451 -6.81 43.56 0.89
C VAL A 451 -7.93 42.50 1.02
N SER A 452 -8.12 41.91 2.20
CA SER A 452 -9.22 40.97 2.46
C SER A 452 -10.61 41.64 2.47
N SER A 453 -10.68 42.97 2.61
CA SER A 453 -11.96 43.69 2.48
C SER A 453 -12.43 43.80 1.02
N THR A 454 -11.49 43.87 0.07
CA THR A 454 -11.77 43.85 -1.37
C THR A 454 -12.00 42.42 -1.87
N PHE A 455 -11.28 41.45 -1.29
CA PHE A 455 -11.31 40.04 -1.67
C PHE A 455 -11.77 39.18 -0.49
N PRO A 456 -13.09 38.92 -0.37
CA PRO A 456 -13.60 38.06 0.70
C PRO A 456 -13.21 36.59 0.50
N GLY A 457 -12.72 36.21 -0.68
CA GLY A 457 -12.25 34.85 -0.96
C GLY A 457 -10.83 34.78 -1.51
N ILE A 458 -10.23 33.60 -1.40
CA ILE A 458 -8.91 33.28 -1.94
C ILE A 458 -8.93 31.93 -2.65
N LEU A 459 -8.16 31.82 -3.74
CA LEU A 459 -7.85 30.58 -4.44
C LEU A 459 -6.36 30.29 -4.26
N ILE A 460 -6.03 29.14 -3.69
CA ILE A 460 -4.67 28.75 -3.33
C ILE A 460 -4.26 27.55 -4.18
N PRO A 461 -3.29 27.71 -5.11
CA PRO A 461 -2.62 26.58 -5.74
C PRO A 461 -1.98 25.66 -4.70
N ILE A 462 -2.20 24.36 -4.84
CA ILE A 462 -1.70 23.36 -3.87
C ILE A 462 -0.18 23.35 -3.76
N GLU A 463 0.53 23.74 -4.82
CA GLU A 463 1.98 23.89 -4.85
C GLU A 463 2.50 24.89 -3.80
N ILE A 464 1.71 25.92 -3.47
CA ILE A 464 2.09 26.92 -2.45
C ILE A 464 2.08 26.30 -1.04
N LEU A 465 1.22 25.32 -0.81
CA LEU A 465 1.07 24.64 0.47
C LEU A 465 1.98 23.40 0.59
N SER A 466 2.47 22.91 -0.55
CA SER A 466 3.26 21.68 -0.63
C SER A 466 4.68 21.91 -0.09
N GLY A 467 5.16 21.02 0.77
CA GLY A 467 6.52 21.10 1.33
C GLY A 467 6.67 21.99 2.57
N MET A 468 5.57 22.51 3.12
CA MET A 468 5.56 23.10 4.46
C MET A 468 5.60 22.02 5.54
N ASP A 469 6.26 22.29 6.66
CA ASP A 469 6.07 21.49 7.86
C ASP A 469 4.65 21.63 8.42
N GLU A 470 4.21 20.64 9.19
CA GLU A 470 2.84 20.53 9.65
C GLU A 470 2.42 21.69 10.57
N GLU A 471 3.31 22.17 11.45
CA GLU A 471 3.02 23.24 12.40
C GLU A 471 2.86 24.60 11.68
N MET A 472 3.77 24.90 10.76
CA MET A 472 3.70 26.11 9.92
C MET A 472 2.46 26.08 9.03
N LEU A 473 2.17 24.94 8.40
CA LEU A 473 0.99 24.76 7.56
C LEU A 473 -0.29 24.97 8.36
N GLU A 474 -0.43 24.35 9.53
CA GLU A 474 -1.64 24.49 10.35
C GLU A 474 -1.85 25.95 10.79
N HIS A 475 -0.78 26.62 11.23
CA HIS A 475 -0.83 28.03 11.60
C HIS A 475 -1.26 28.93 10.43
N LEU A 476 -0.67 28.70 9.25
CA LEU A 476 -0.99 29.43 8.03
C LEU A 476 -2.46 29.21 7.64
N LEU A 477 -2.91 27.96 7.60
CA LEU A 477 -4.26 27.59 7.19
C LEU A 477 -5.33 28.16 8.13
N ARG A 478 -5.08 28.14 9.45
CA ARG A 478 -5.96 28.77 10.45
C ARG A 478 -6.10 30.26 10.20
N ARG A 479 -4.98 30.95 9.95
CA ARG A 479 -4.96 32.38 9.65
C ARG A 479 -5.67 32.71 8.33
N VAL A 480 -5.44 31.91 7.28
CA VAL A 480 -6.17 32.04 6.00
C VAL A 480 -7.66 31.91 6.23
N ARG A 481 -8.09 30.94 7.04
CA ARG A 481 -9.52 30.73 7.34
C ARG A 481 -10.15 31.87 8.13
N GLU A 482 -9.41 32.51 9.03
CA GLU A 482 -9.86 33.68 9.78
C GLU A 482 -10.04 34.92 8.89
N ILE A 483 -9.19 35.06 7.87
CA ILE A 483 -9.18 36.24 6.99
C ILE A 483 -10.21 36.11 5.87
N PHE A 484 -10.33 34.92 5.26
CA PHE A 484 -11.13 34.72 4.05
C PHE A 484 -12.40 33.92 4.32
N LYS A 485 -13.52 34.46 3.87
CA LYS A 485 -14.84 33.82 3.92
C LYS A 485 -14.88 32.57 3.05
N TRP A 486 -14.33 32.66 1.84
CA TRP A 486 -14.27 31.56 0.88
C TRP A 486 -12.82 31.18 0.61
N VAL A 487 -12.49 29.90 0.75
CA VAL A 487 -11.13 29.40 0.55
C VAL A 487 -11.21 28.22 -0.39
N PHE A 488 -10.68 28.40 -1.59
CA PHE A 488 -10.60 27.37 -2.62
C PHE A 488 -9.16 26.88 -2.72
N VAL A 489 -8.99 25.58 -2.95
CA VAL A 489 -7.67 24.98 -3.18
C VAL A 489 -7.65 24.38 -4.58
N ASP A 490 -6.72 24.84 -5.41
CA ASP A 490 -6.51 24.28 -6.75
C ASP A 490 -5.48 23.16 -6.69
N LEU A 491 -5.92 21.93 -6.94
CA LEU A 491 -5.03 20.77 -6.93
C LEU A 491 -4.13 20.70 -8.16
N GLN A 492 -4.39 21.50 -9.20
CA GLN A 492 -3.61 21.52 -10.43
C GLN A 492 -3.33 20.08 -10.94
N GLU A 493 -2.16 19.83 -11.51
CA GLU A 493 -1.73 18.49 -11.95
C GLU A 493 -1.12 17.65 -10.81
N SER A 494 -1.34 18.03 -9.54
CA SER A 494 -0.78 17.36 -8.36
C SER A 494 -1.74 16.36 -7.72
N LEU A 495 -1.16 15.34 -7.07
CA LEU A 495 -1.84 14.41 -6.15
C LEU A 495 -1.19 14.57 -4.77
N PRO A 496 -1.58 15.60 -3.98
CA PRO A 496 -0.94 15.85 -2.70
C PRO A 496 -1.17 14.69 -1.71
N PRO A 497 -0.33 14.56 -0.66
CA PRO A 497 -0.56 13.60 0.40
C PRO A 497 -1.97 13.75 1.00
N VAL A 498 -2.58 12.61 1.39
CA VAL A 498 -3.89 12.61 2.06
C VAL A 498 -3.85 13.45 3.34
N ASP A 499 -2.72 13.50 4.04
CA ASP A 499 -2.55 14.30 5.25
C ASP A 499 -2.67 15.80 5.00
N LEU A 500 -2.13 16.31 3.88
CA LEU A 500 -2.32 17.72 3.50
C LEU A 500 -3.81 18.02 3.26
N ILE A 501 -4.53 17.11 2.58
CA ILE A 501 -5.98 17.25 2.41
C ILE A 501 -6.69 17.14 3.77
N CYS A 502 -6.26 16.26 4.68
CA CYS A 502 -6.83 16.17 6.02
C CYS A 502 -6.62 17.47 6.82
N SER A 503 -5.45 18.10 6.75
CA SER A 503 -5.17 19.37 7.43
C SER A 503 -6.04 20.50 6.89
N LEU A 504 -6.19 20.59 5.57
CA LEU A 504 -7.14 21.51 4.92
C LEU A 504 -8.57 21.27 5.42
N LEU A 505 -8.99 20.00 5.43
CA LEU A 505 -10.33 19.63 5.86
C LEU A 505 -10.55 19.89 7.37
N ARG A 506 -9.55 19.70 8.23
CA ARG A 506 -9.65 19.94 9.68
C ARG A 506 -9.86 21.40 10.02
N VAL A 507 -9.25 22.32 9.26
CA VAL A 507 -9.51 23.77 9.39
C VAL A 507 -10.78 24.23 8.65
N GLY A 508 -11.55 23.30 8.08
CA GLY A 508 -12.83 23.58 7.44
C GLY A 508 -12.75 24.10 6.00
N ILE A 509 -11.61 23.91 5.31
CA ILE A 509 -11.49 24.18 3.87
C ILE A 509 -12.09 22.98 3.13
N ARG A 510 -13.12 23.23 2.31
CA ARG A 510 -13.97 22.19 1.68
C ARG A 510 -14.20 22.43 0.18
N ASP A 511 -13.56 23.44 -0.40
CA ASP A 511 -13.74 23.82 -1.80
C ASP A 511 -12.48 23.49 -2.59
N PHE A 512 -12.58 22.52 -3.50
CA PHE A 512 -11.43 22.03 -4.27
C PHE A 512 -11.66 22.20 -5.77
N ILE A 513 -10.62 22.62 -6.48
CA ILE A 513 -10.58 22.64 -7.93
C ILE A 513 -9.72 21.46 -8.40
N LEU A 514 -10.29 20.62 -9.27
CA LEU A 514 -9.64 19.48 -9.86
C LEU A 514 -9.18 19.76 -11.28
N ASN A 515 -8.10 19.10 -11.65
CA ASN A 515 -7.67 19.00 -13.03
C ASN A 515 -8.54 17.95 -13.76
N ASP A 516 -8.93 18.25 -15.01
CA ASP A 516 -9.85 17.42 -15.80
C ASP A 516 -9.34 15.97 -15.99
N GLU A 517 -8.05 15.78 -16.27
CA GLU A 517 -7.45 14.47 -16.49
C GLU A 517 -7.30 13.65 -15.19
N LEU A 518 -7.07 14.34 -14.07
CA LEU A 518 -6.86 13.73 -12.76
C LEU A 518 -8.10 13.73 -11.86
N ALA A 519 -9.23 14.29 -12.32
CA ALA A 519 -10.42 14.50 -11.52
C ALA A 519 -10.89 13.23 -10.77
N PRO A 520 -10.95 12.02 -11.39
CA PRO A 520 -11.35 10.81 -10.67
C PRO A 520 -10.40 10.45 -9.51
N LYS A 521 -9.09 10.66 -9.70
CA LYS A 521 -8.07 10.35 -8.68
C LYS A 521 -8.07 11.39 -7.57
N GLN A 522 -8.21 12.66 -7.91
CA GLN A 522 -8.25 13.76 -6.95
C GLN A 522 -9.56 13.75 -6.14
N ALA A 523 -10.70 13.41 -6.74
CA ALA A 523 -11.95 13.18 -6.01
C ALA A 523 -11.83 12.00 -5.03
N GLN A 524 -11.18 10.90 -5.45
CA GLN A 524 -10.91 9.78 -4.56
C GLN A 524 -9.98 10.16 -3.39
N LEU A 525 -9.02 11.04 -3.61
CA LEU A 525 -8.14 11.57 -2.57
C LEU A 525 -8.94 12.34 -1.50
N ILE A 526 -9.84 13.23 -1.93
CA ILE A 526 -10.72 13.99 -1.03
C ILE A 526 -11.64 13.04 -0.24
N LEU A 527 -12.26 12.06 -0.90
CA LEU A 527 -13.08 11.03 -0.25
C LEU A 527 -12.33 10.25 0.83
N ARG A 528 -11.07 9.89 0.57
CA ARG A 528 -10.22 9.20 1.56
C ARG A 528 -9.92 10.08 2.76
N ALA A 529 -9.62 11.36 2.53
CA ALA A 529 -9.35 12.32 3.60
C ALA A 529 -10.60 12.56 4.47
N GLU A 530 -11.77 12.70 3.85
CA GLU A 530 -13.05 12.77 4.55
C GLU A 530 -13.34 11.52 5.38
N GLY A 531 -13.13 10.33 4.80
CA GLY A 531 -13.25 9.06 5.50
C GLY A 531 -12.32 8.96 6.71
N ARG A 532 -11.06 9.40 6.57
CA ARG A 532 -10.08 9.41 7.68
C ARG A 532 -10.53 10.33 8.81
N ILE A 533 -10.99 11.55 8.50
CA ILE A 533 -11.50 12.49 9.52
C ILE A 533 -12.75 11.94 10.21
N LEU A 534 -13.66 11.30 9.47
CA LEU A 534 -14.85 10.67 10.05
C LEU A 534 -14.49 9.52 11.00
N LEU A 535 -13.50 8.69 10.64
CA LEU A 535 -13.00 7.61 11.49
C LEU A 535 -12.27 8.14 12.73
N ASP A 536 -11.49 9.23 12.59
CA ASP A 536 -10.84 9.89 13.72
C ASP A 536 -11.89 10.41 14.72
N LEU A 537 -12.93 11.09 14.22
CA LEU A 537 -14.04 11.58 15.05
C LEU A 537 -14.82 10.45 15.70
N ALA A 538 -15.12 9.37 14.96
CA ALA A 538 -15.79 8.19 15.53
C ALA A 538 -14.93 7.48 16.58
N GLY A 539 -13.61 7.42 16.37
CA GLY A 539 -12.65 6.85 17.33
C GLY A 539 -12.42 7.72 18.57
N ILE A 540 -12.70 9.02 18.50
CA ILE A 540 -12.76 9.93 19.66
C ILE A 540 -14.08 9.71 20.41
N VAL A 541 -15.21 9.67 19.70
CA VAL A 541 -16.53 9.41 20.29
C VAL A 541 -16.60 8.04 20.98
N LEU A 542 -15.98 7.01 20.40
CA LEU A 542 -15.88 5.67 21.01
C LEU A 542 -14.91 5.62 22.22
N ARG A 543 -13.99 6.58 22.34
CA ARG A 543 -13.08 6.72 23.50
C ARG A 543 -13.66 7.59 24.61
N GLU A 544 -14.55 8.52 24.27
CA GLU A 544 -15.21 9.44 25.22
C GLU A 544 -16.62 8.99 25.63
N GLY A 545 -17.18 7.94 25.01
CA GLY A 545 -18.51 7.43 25.32
C GLY A 545 -18.52 6.37 26.43
N GLU A 546 -18.73 6.79 27.68
CA GLU A 546 -19.50 6.01 28.64
C GLU A 546 -20.97 6.02 28.20
N PHE A 547 -21.48 4.91 27.70
CA PHE A 547 -22.90 4.56 27.70
C PHE A 547 -23.08 3.05 27.84
#